data_AF-A0A7W8C4G0-F1
#
_entry.id   AF-A0A7W8C4G0-F1
#
_cell.length_a   1.000
_cell.length_b   1.000
_cell.length_c   1.000
_cell.angle_alpha   90.00
_cell.angle_beta   90.00
_cell.angle_gamma   90.00
#
_symmetry.space_group_name_H-M   'P 1'
#
loop_
_entity.id
_entity.type
_entity.pdbx_description
1 polymer ?
#
loop_
_entity_poly.entity_id
_entity_poly.type
_entity_poly.pdbx_seq_one_letter_code
_entity_poly.pdbx_strand_id
1 'polypeptide(L)'
;MGKAIVDAIRQAGVVGAGGAGLPTHVKADASAQTVLVNGASCEPLLMSDPYLMEEQVEGMLRGLEAMMDCTGASKGIVCLKGKHAAAMKSVREAVARRGSRFEAFELGDFYPAGDEQVMVYEALGGIVPERGIPLQIGAVVSNVESLYNIAHALDGKPVTHRYLTVGCEVARPMVVRVPVGTRVSEVLNFAGGPTISEYRVVDGGPMMGRVLPSADEPVTKTTSGLLVLPPDHNVVARKVMDPRALKRLTNTVCCQCSQCTDLCPRSLLGHSLHPHKLMRVLDGQTVNSPIAKEALLCSECGICEKFACPMGISPREVNAMLKKELMQAGVKWEYDGRPLAASRFRDERRIPTSSLVRRLGLAGYEAHPPFAGDFEPSEVRIPLRQHIGAPAIAVVSVGQSVNVGDLIGEIPEGAMGARIHASIKGTVSAIENGIITIKA
;
A
#
# COMPACT_ATOMS: atom_id res chain seq x y z
N MET A 1 13.54 25.56 8.20
CA MET A 1 12.12 25.25 7.92
C MET A 1 11.88 23.74 7.84
N GLY A 2 12.62 23.00 7.01
CA GLY A 2 12.45 21.55 6.83
C GLY A 2 12.43 20.71 8.12
N LYS A 3 13.34 20.95 9.07
CA LYS A 3 13.38 20.19 10.34
C LYS A 3 12.09 20.29 11.17
N ALA A 4 11.49 21.49 11.24
CA ALA A 4 10.23 21.68 11.96
C ALA A 4 9.05 20.94 11.30
N ILE A 5 9.05 20.86 9.96
CA ILE A 5 8.04 20.09 9.22
C ILE A 5 8.26 18.58 9.45
N VAL A 6 9.49 18.08 9.36
CA VAL A 6 9.82 16.67 9.65
C VAL A 6 9.37 16.30 11.07
N ASP A 7 9.64 17.18 12.04
CA ASP A 7 9.19 17.00 13.42
C ASP A 7 7.66 16.98 13.49
N ALA A 8 6.94 17.92 12.86
CA ALA A 8 5.47 17.90 12.84
C ALA A 8 4.90 16.59 12.26
N ILE A 9 5.47 16.08 11.15
CA ILE A 9 5.10 14.81 10.53
C ILE A 9 5.33 13.64 11.50
N ARG A 10 6.46 13.63 12.21
CA ARG A 10 6.78 12.62 13.23
C ARG A 10 5.81 12.69 14.41
N GLN A 11 5.55 13.89 14.93
CA GLN A 11 4.64 14.15 16.06
C GLN A 11 3.23 13.69 15.72
N ALA A 12 2.72 14.00 14.52
CA ALA A 12 1.41 13.60 14.02
C ALA A 12 1.27 12.09 13.73
N GLY A 13 2.38 11.34 13.70
CA GLY A 13 2.39 9.91 13.45
C GLY A 13 1.98 9.53 12.02
N VAL A 14 2.39 10.33 11.03
CA VAL A 14 2.08 10.07 9.62
C VAL A 14 2.90 8.88 9.10
N VAL A 15 2.22 7.97 8.39
CA VAL A 15 2.82 6.80 7.75
C VAL A 15 2.45 6.72 6.27
N GLY A 16 3.20 5.92 5.52
CA GLY A 16 2.90 5.57 4.13
C GLY A 16 1.57 4.84 3.99
N ALA A 17 0.53 5.54 3.54
CA ALA A 17 -0.84 5.05 3.42
C ALA A 17 -1.05 4.00 2.30
N GLY A 18 -0.12 3.92 1.34
CA GLY A 18 -0.23 3.05 0.17
C GLY A 18 0.23 1.60 0.37
N GLY A 19 0.43 1.12 1.60
CA GLY A 19 0.86 -0.26 1.83
C GLY A 19 1.59 -0.46 3.16
N ALA A 20 2.87 -0.85 3.11
CA ALA A 20 3.64 -1.33 4.26
C ALA A 20 3.79 -0.31 5.43
N GLY A 21 3.41 0.96 5.23
CA GLY A 21 3.36 1.93 6.33
C GLY A 21 4.69 2.54 6.72
N LEU A 22 5.69 2.68 5.82
CA LEU A 22 6.96 3.34 6.18
C LEU A 22 6.67 4.70 6.86
N PRO A 23 7.22 4.99 8.07
CA PRO A 23 7.01 6.27 8.72
C PRO A 23 7.43 7.43 7.83
N THR A 24 6.52 8.36 7.57
CA THR A 24 6.67 9.35 6.50
C THR A 24 7.79 10.35 6.78
N HIS A 25 8.09 10.62 8.06
CA HIS A 25 9.21 11.48 8.46
C HIS A 25 10.57 10.93 7.98
N VAL A 26 10.72 9.61 7.78
CA VAL A 26 11.93 9.01 7.19
C VAL A 26 12.09 9.42 5.73
N LYS A 27 10.98 9.49 4.98
CA LYS A 27 10.99 9.99 3.59
C LYS A 27 11.21 11.51 3.54
N ALA A 28 10.67 12.25 4.50
CA ALA A 28 10.79 13.70 4.57
C ALA A 28 12.19 14.19 4.97
N ASP A 29 12.95 13.39 5.72
CA ASP A 29 14.34 13.70 6.11
C ASP A 29 15.37 13.35 5.00
N ALA A 30 14.90 12.91 3.84
CA ALA A 30 15.76 12.58 2.70
C ALA A 30 16.03 13.80 1.81
N SER A 31 17.11 13.79 1.02
CA SER A 31 17.38 14.84 0.02
C SER A 31 17.08 14.35 -1.40
N ALA A 32 16.16 15.01 -2.09
CA ALA A 32 15.69 14.60 -3.41
C ALA A 32 15.49 15.80 -4.34
N GLN A 33 15.57 15.55 -5.65
CA GLN A 33 15.33 16.56 -6.67
C GLN A 33 13.85 16.65 -7.04
N THR A 34 13.14 15.51 -7.00
CA THR A 34 11.72 15.40 -7.37
C THR A 34 10.92 14.65 -6.31
N VAL A 35 9.72 15.13 -6.00
CA VAL A 35 8.71 14.38 -5.22
C VAL A 35 7.61 13.92 -6.17
N LEU A 36 7.39 12.61 -6.25
CA LEU A 36 6.32 11.98 -7.02
C LEU A 36 5.15 11.64 -6.10
N VAL A 37 3.95 12.08 -6.45
CA VAL A 37 2.71 11.63 -5.81
C VAL A 37 2.23 10.37 -6.48
N ASN A 38 2.09 9.29 -5.71
CA ASN A 38 1.51 8.05 -6.18
C ASN A 38 -0.01 8.09 -6.08
N GLY A 39 -0.65 8.68 -7.08
CA GLY A 39 -2.11 8.69 -7.31
C GLY A 39 -2.56 7.63 -8.30
N ALA A 40 -1.76 6.59 -8.53
CA ALA A 40 -2.03 5.59 -9.56
C ALA A 40 -3.22 4.66 -9.24
N SER A 41 -3.63 4.58 -7.96
CA SER A 41 -4.65 3.67 -7.41
C SER A 41 -4.64 2.30 -8.12
N CYS A 42 -3.48 1.63 -8.10
CA CYS A 42 -3.27 0.49 -8.98
C CYS A 42 -3.95 -0.79 -8.52
N GLU A 43 -4.26 -0.89 -7.22
CA GLU A 43 -5.10 -1.96 -6.71
C GLU A 43 -6.51 -1.84 -7.31
N PRO A 44 -6.98 -2.82 -8.09
CA PRO A 44 -8.32 -2.78 -8.66
C PRO A 44 -9.39 -2.53 -7.59
N LEU A 45 -10.47 -1.85 -8.00
CA LEU A 45 -11.62 -1.47 -7.16
C LEU A 45 -11.36 -0.41 -6.09
N LEU A 46 -10.11 -0.06 -5.75
CA LEU A 46 -9.86 0.97 -4.73
C LEU A 46 -10.03 2.38 -5.28
N MET A 47 -10.86 3.16 -4.59
CA MET A 47 -11.33 4.48 -5.01
C MET A 47 -11.09 5.60 -3.99
N SER A 48 -10.51 5.29 -2.82
CA SER A 48 -10.18 6.28 -1.79
C SER A 48 -9.18 7.34 -2.25
N ASP A 49 -8.12 6.93 -2.97
CA ASP A 49 -7.10 7.86 -3.48
C ASP A 49 -7.65 8.77 -4.60
N PRO A 50 -8.34 8.26 -5.63
CA PRO A 50 -9.05 9.11 -6.59
C PRO A 50 -10.00 10.09 -5.92
N TYR A 51 -10.81 9.62 -4.97
CA TYR A 51 -11.73 10.49 -4.22
C TYR A 51 -11.01 11.62 -3.48
N LEU A 52 -9.90 11.33 -2.79
CA LEU A 52 -9.10 12.35 -2.13
C LEU A 52 -8.51 13.37 -3.11
N MET A 53 -8.12 12.95 -4.31
CA MET A 53 -7.65 13.87 -5.35
C MET A 53 -8.78 14.69 -5.99
N GLU A 54 -10.03 14.22 -5.91
CA GLU A 54 -11.20 14.96 -6.40
C GLU A 54 -11.62 16.04 -5.40
N GLU A 55 -11.75 15.68 -4.13
CA GLU A 55 -12.33 16.54 -3.09
C GLU A 55 -11.31 17.28 -2.23
N GLN A 56 -10.11 16.72 -2.04
CA GLN A 56 -9.11 17.20 -1.09
C GLN A 56 -7.77 17.53 -1.76
N VAL A 57 -7.80 17.87 -3.06
CA VAL A 57 -6.61 18.17 -3.87
C VAL A 57 -5.73 19.27 -3.26
N GLU A 58 -6.32 20.31 -2.68
CA GLU A 58 -5.57 21.41 -2.08
C GLU A 58 -4.82 20.99 -0.81
N GLY A 59 -5.44 20.13 0.01
CA GLY A 59 -4.79 19.53 1.18
C GLY A 59 -3.62 18.65 0.76
N MET A 60 -3.82 17.81 -0.26
CA MET A 60 -2.75 16.98 -0.83
C MET A 60 -1.59 17.84 -1.38
N LEU A 61 -1.87 18.88 -2.15
CA LEU A 61 -0.85 19.74 -2.76
C LEU A 61 -0.09 20.57 -1.71
N ARG A 62 -0.74 21.02 -0.64
CA ARG A 62 -0.06 21.64 0.50
C ARG A 62 0.91 20.65 1.18
N GLY A 63 0.52 19.38 1.31
CA GLY A 63 1.39 18.33 1.80
C GLY A 63 2.56 18.02 0.87
N LEU A 64 2.32 18.03 -0.45
CA LEU A 64 3.36 17.89 -1.47
C LEU A 64 4.39 19.02 -1.36
N GLU A 65 3.93 20.27 -1.27
CA GLU A 65 4.78 21.45 -1.12
C GLU A 65 5.65 21.34 0.14
N ALA A 66 5.06 20.94 1.28
CA ALA A 66 5.81 20.71 2.51
C ALA A 66 6.87 19.60 2.37
N MET A 67 6.53 18.50 1.68
CA MET A 67 7.49 17.43 1.40
C MET A 67 8.64 17.95 0.52
N MET A 68 8.33 18.73 -0.52
CA MET A 68 9.35 19.33 -1.39
C MET A 68 10.29 20.26 -0.62
N ASP A 69 9.76 21.08 0.28
CA ASP A 69 10.56 22.00 1.10
C ASP A 69 11.45 21.26 2.12
N CYS A 70 11.01 20.12 2.64
CA CYS A 70 11.86 19.27 3.49
C CYS A 70 12.98 18.61 2.70
N THR A 71 12.66 18.05 1.53
CA THR A 71 13.64 17.27 0.76
C THR A 71 14.55 18.12 -0.11
N GLY A 72 14.26 19.43 -0.23
CA GLY A 72 14.93 20.34 -1.14
C GLY A 72 14.54 20.13 -2.61
N ALA A 73 13.41 19.48 -2.88
CA ALA A 73 13.00 19.16 -4.23
C ALA A 73 12.52 20.41 -4.98
N SER A 74 13.00 20.57 -6.21
CA SER A 74 12.59 21.66 -7.08
C SER A 74 11.28 21.36 -7.80
N LYS A 75 10.91 20.08 -7.94
CA LYS A 75 9.76 19.63 -8.72
C LYS A 75 8.86 18.65 -7.94
N GLY A 76 7.55 18.86 -8.02
CA GLY A 76 6.51 17.95 -7.52
C GLY A 76 5.65 17.46 -8.68
N ILE A 77 5.49 16.14 -8.84
CA ILE A 77 4.75 15.56 -9.96
C ILE A 77 3.63 14.68 -9.42
N VAL A 78 2.38 15.01 -9.75
CA VAL A 78 1.21 14.20 -9.38
C VAL A 78 0.95 13.17 -10.46
N CYS A 79 1.25 11.90 -10.16
CA CYS A 79 1.13 10.80 -11.12
C CYS A 79 -0.19 10.06 -10.91
N LEU A 80 -1.10 10.12 -11.90
CA LEU A 80 -2.42 9.47 -11.83
C LEU A 80 -2.88 8.98 -13.20
N LYS A 81 -3.76 7.98 -13.20
CA LYS A 81 -4.26 7.36 -14.44
C LYS A 81 -5.36 8.21 -15.09
N GLY A 82 -5.31 8.37 -16.41
CA GLY A 82 -6.30 9.15 -17.17
C GLY A 82 -7.75 8.68 -17.03
N LYS A 83 -7.99 7.39 -16.71
CA LYS A 83 -9.35 6.85 -16.49
C LYS A 83 -10.10 7.50 -15.32
N HIS A 84 -9.37 8.06 -14.34
CA HIS A 84 -9.98 8.82 -13.24
C HIS A 84 -10.14 10.28 -13.70
N ALA A 85 -11.03 10.50 -14.66
CA ALA A 85 -11.14 11.77 -15.38
C ALA A 85 -11.47 12.95 -14.45
N ALA A 86 -12.33 12.74 -13.44
CA ALA A 86 -12.65 13.75 -12.44
C ALA A 86 -11.42 14.12 -11.60
N ALA A 87 -10.74 13.15 -11.00
CA ALA A 87 -9.47 13.37 -10.29
C ALA A 87 -8.41 14.07 -11.16
N MET A 88 -8.23 13.62 -12.40
CA MET A 88 -7.29 14.22 -13.35
C MET A 88 -7.61 15.68 -13.64
N LYS A 89 -8.89 16.00 -13.81
CA LYS A 89 -9.35 17.38 -14.00
C LYS A 89 -9.01 18.23 -12.77
N SER A 90 -9.41 17.80 -11.57
CA SER A 90 -9.14 18.53 -10.32
C SER A 90 -7.65 18.76 -10.10
N VAL A 91 -6.82 17.74 -10.34
CA VAL A 91 -5.35 17.84 -10.23
C VAL A 91 -4.76 18.81 -11.23
N ARG A 92 -5.15 18.75 -12.52
CA ARG A 92 -4.64 19.66 -13.56
C ARG A 92 -4.97 21.11 -13.24
N GLU A 93 -6.22 21.39 -12.83
CA GLU A 93 -6.66 22.72 -12.45
C GLU A 93 -5.90 23.24 -11.22
N ALA A 94 -5.76 22.43 -10.18
CA ALA A 94 -5.08 22.82 -8.95
C ALA A 94 -3.56 23.02 -9.15
N VAL A 95 -2.91 22.15 -9.92
CA VAL A 95 -1.48 22.28 -10.29
C VAL A 95 -1.24 23.55 -11.10
N ALA A 96 -2.08 23.84 -12.10
CA ALA A 96 -1.94 25.03 -12.93
C ALA A 96 -1.95 26.35 -12.12
N ARG A 97 -2.68 26.38 -10.99
CA ARG A 97 -2.73 27.54 -10.08
C ARG A 97 -1.47 27.71 -9.23
N ARG A 98 -0.66 26.67 -9.04
CA ARG A 98 0.51 26.66 -8.13
C ARG A 98 1.85 26.93 -8.82
N GLY A 99 1.84 27.13 -10.14
CA GLY A 99 3.02 27.49 -10.92
C GLY A 99 3.89 26.31 -11.33
N SER A 100 5.04 26.62 -11.95
CA SER A 100 5.87 25.67 -12.70
C SER A 100 6.60 24.60 -11.87
N ARG A 101 6.59 24.71 -10.53
CA ARG A 101 7.17 23.70 -9.64
C ARG A 101 6.32 22.42 -9.58
N PHE A 102 5.05 22.51 -9.96
CA PHE A 102 4.09 21.41 -9.88
C PHE A 102 3.70 20.93 -11.28
N GLU A 103 3.55 19.62 -11.45
CA GLU A 103 3.14 19.00 -12.70
C GLU A 103 2.11 17.90 -12.45
N ALA A 104 1.17 17.75 -13.37
CA ALA A 104 0.27 16.60 -13.43
C ALA A 104 0.75 15.65 -14.53
N PHE A 105 1.09 14.42 -14.17
CA PHE A 105 1.57 13.39 -15.11
C PHE A 105 0.54 12.29 -15.29
N GLU A 106 0.11 12.10 -16.53
CA GLU A 106 -0.86 11.06 -16.89
C GLU A 106 -0.16 9.71 -17.07
N LEU A 107 -0.43 8.78 -16.15
CA LEU A 107 0.06 7.41 -16.21
C LEU A 107 -0.77 6.58 -17.19
N GLY A 108 -0.10 5.66 -17.89
CA GLY A 108 -0.78 4.61 -18.65
C GLY A 108 -1.64 3.69 -17.77
N ASP A 109 -2.74 3.19 -18.30
CA ASP A 109 -3.66 2.31 -17.56
C ASP A 109 -3.23 0.84 -17.57
N PHE A 110 -2.17 0.54 -16.81
CA PHE A 110 -1.69 -0.82 -16.61
C PHE A 110 -1.38 -1.12 -15.14
N TYR A 111 -1.25 -2.40 -14.81
CA TYR A 111 -0.81 -2.88 -13.50
C TYR A 111 0.60 -3.49 -13.57
N PRO A 112 1.52 -3.13 -12.65
CA PRO A 112 1.39 -2.17 -11.57
C PRO A 112 2.08 -0.85 -11.95
N ALA A 113 1.34 0.14 -12.48
CA ALA A 113 1.90 1.48 -12.71
C ALA A 113 2.25 2.21 -11.39
N GLY A 114 1.63 1.81 -10.28
CA GLY A 114 1.78 2.40 -8.95
C GLY A 114 2.87 1.77 -8.09
N ASP A 115 3.59 0.76 -8.61
CA ASP A 115 4.81 0.29 -7.96
C ASP A 115 5.85 1.41 -7.98
N GLU A 116 6.53 1.68 -6.85
CA GLU A 116 7.39 2.86 -6.73
C GLU A 116 8.51 2.92 -7.78
N GLN A 117 9.10 1.78 -8.17
CA GLN A 117 10.17 1.80 -9.18
C GLN A 117 9.60 1.86 -10.61
N VAL A 118 8.42 1.28 -10.85
CA VAL A 118 7.72 1.44 -12.13
C VAL A 118 7.32 2.90 -12.33
N MET A 119 6.73 3.52 -11.31
CA MET A 119 6.32 4.93 -11.36
C MET A 119 7.48 5.86 -11.61
N VAL A 120 8.60 5.63 -10.92
CA VAL A 120 9.86 6.34 -11.14
C VAL A 120 10.29 6.24 -12.61
N TYR A 121 10.26 5.05 -13.19
CA TYR A 121 10.62 4.85 -14.59
C TYR A 121 9.64 5.54 -15.54
N GLU A 122 8.33 5.44 -15.30
CA GLU A 122 7.34 6.10 -16.16
C GLU A 122 7.44 7.63 -16.12
N ALA A 123 7.66 8.21 -14.94
CA ALA A 123 7.67 9.66 -14.75
C ALA A 123 9.01 10.31 -15.08
N LEU A 124 10.13 9.62 -14.83
CA LEU A 124 11.49 10.20 -14.90
C LEU A 124 12.42 9.46 -15.87
N GLY A 125 12.03 8.30 -16.40
CA GLY A 125 12.88 7.44 -17.24
C GLY A 125 14.00 6.71 -16.50
N GLY A 126 14.18 6.98 -15.20
CA GLY A 126 15.23 6.38 -14.37
C GLY A 126 14.87 4.96 -13.92
N ILE A 127 15.85 4.04 -13.95
CA ILE A 127 15.70 2.70 -13.38
C ILE A 127 16.36 2.68 -12.00
N VAL A 128 15.59 2.37 -10.96
CA VAL A 128 16.13 2.22 -9.60
C VAL A 128 17.06 0.98 -9.57
N PRO A 129 18.27 1.08 -9.00
CA PRO A 129 19.15 -0.06 -8.78
C PRO A 129 18.46 -1.22 -8.07
N GLU A 130 18.92 -2.44 -8.31
CA GLU A 130 18.36 -3.62 -7.64
C GLU A 130 18.51 -3.51 -6.11
N ARG A 131 17.40 -3.73 -5.38
CA ARG A 131 17.30 -3.47 -3.92
C ARG A 131 17.60 -2.04 -3.48
N GLY A 132 17.74 -1.12 -4.44
CA GLY A 132 17.81 0.30 -4.21
C GLY A 132 16.45 0.93 -3.90
N ILE A 133 16.50 2.23 -3.62
CA ILE A 133 15.33 3.08 -3.33
C ILE A 133 15.26 4.25 -4.32
N PRO A 134 14.06 4.82 -4.57
CA PRO A 134 13.89 5.98 -5.45
C PRO A 134 14.85 7.14 -5.16
N LEU A 135 15.29 7.32 -3.92
CA LEU A 135 16.22 8.37 -3.54
C LEU A 135 17.52 8.36 -4.36
N GLN A 136 18.00 7.17 -4.74
CA GLN A 136 19.24 7.00 -5.51
C GLN A 136 19.15 7.54 -6.95
N ILE A 137 17.94 7.81 -7.44
CA ILE A 137 17.72 8.50 -8.71
C ILE A 137 17.21 9.94 -8.50
N GLY A 138 17.33 10.46 -7.28
CA GLY A 138 16.88 11.81 -6.93
C GLY A 138 15.37 11.96 -6.74
N ALA A 139 14.63 10.87 -6.47
CA ALA A 139 13.18 10.90 -6.32
C ALA A 139 12.68 10.42 -4.94
N VAL A 140 11.62 11.04 -4.43
CA VAL A 140 10.83 10.51 -3.31
C VAL A 140 9.41 10.23 -3.80
N VAL A 141 8.89 9.03 -3.57
CA VAL A 141 7.51 8.67 -3.92
C VAL A 141 6.65 8.68 -2.66
N SER A 142 5.51 9.36 -2.68
CA SER A 142 4.57 9.42 -1.55
C SER A 142 3.13 9.21 -2.00
N ASN A 143 2.35 8.44 -1.24
CA ASN A 143 0.94 8.23 -1.53
C ASN A 143 0.11 9.50 -1.26
N VAL A 144 -1.02 9.64 -1.97
CA VAL A 144 -1.97 10.76 -1.87
C VAL A 144 -2.35 11.06 -0.42
N GLU A 145 -2.82 10.05 0.32
CA GLU A 145 -3.32 10.28 1.68
C GLU A 145 -2.19 10.56 2.67
N SER A 146 -0.97 10.07 2.40
CA SER A 146 0.20 10.46 3.20
C SER A 146 0.50 11.95 3.08
N LEU A 147 0.41 12.53 1.87
CA LEU A 147 0.61 13.96 1.66
C LEU A 147 -0.55 14.78 2.28
N TYR A 148 -1.79 14.34 2.11
CA TYR A 148 -2.94 14.93 2.80
C TYR A 148 -2.73 14.99 4.33
N ASN A 149 -2.26 13.89 4.92
CA ASN A 149 -1.95 13.83 6.35
C ASN A 149 -0.75 14.68 6.76
N ILE A 150 0.22 14.94 5.87
CA ILE A 150 1.30 15.92 6.13
C ILE A 150 0.71 17.32 6.28
N ALA A 151 -0.21 17.73 5.40
CA ALA A 151 -0.84 19.04 5.53
C ALA A 151 -1.58 19.20 6.86
N HIS A 152 -2.27 18.15 7.31
CA HIS A 152 -2.93 18.13 8.62
C HIS A 152 -1.94 18.17 9.78
N ALA A 153 -0.81 17.47 9.67
CA ALA A 153 0.25 17.51 10.68
C ALA A 153 0.77 18.94 10.90
N LEU A 154 0.87 19.74 9.83
CA LEU A 154 1.24 21.15 9.92
C LEU A 154 0.22 22.03 10.65
N ASP A 155 -1.05 21.59 10.69
CA ASP A 155 -2.12 22.22 11.49
C ASP A 155 -2.18 21.68 12.92
N GLY A 156 -1.18 20.88 13.34
CA GLY A 156 -1.18 20.21 14.64
C GLY A 156 -2.20 19.07 14.75
N LYS A 157 -2.75 18.58 13.63
CA LYS A 157 -3.74 17.51 13.60
C LYS A 157 -3.06 16.16 13.33
N PRO A 158 -3.03 15.24 14.30
CA PRO A 158 -2.44 13.92 14.10
C PRO A 158 -3.32 13.01 13.23
N VAL A 159 -2.74 11.90 12.76
CA VAL A 159 -3.48 10.88 12.01
C VAL A 159 -4.37 10.09 12.96
N THR A 160 -5.66 10.41 12.92
CA THR A 160 -6.72 9.77 13.71
C THR A 160 -7.76 9.05 12.86
N HIS A 161 -7.85 9.38 11.58
CA HIS A 161 -8.85 8.84 10.66
C HIS A 161 -8.20 8.23 9.42
N ARG A 162 -8.96 7.38 8.74
CA ARG A 162 -8.54 6.68 7.52
C ARG A 162 -9.65 6.75 6.48
N TYR A 163 -9.30 7.10 5.25
CA TYR A 163 -10.18 6.88 4.10
C TYR A 163 -9.98 5.45 3.58
N LEU A 164 -11.07 4.76 3.28
CA LEU A 164 -11.02 3.42 2.70
C LEU A 164 -12.20 3.18 1.77
N THR A 165 -12.00 2.26 0.83
CA THR A 165 -13.05 1.79 -0.07
C THR A 165 -13.71 0.53 0.48
N VAL A 166 -15.05 0.50 0.57
CA VAL A 166 -15.82 -0.71 0.87
C VAL A 166 -16.52 -1.16 -0.40
N GLY A 167 -16.39 -2.44 -0.76
CA GLY A 167 -16.98 -2.92 -2.01
C GLY A 167 -17.08 -4.43 -2.13
N CYS A 168 -17.43 -4.86 -3.35
CA CYS A 168 -17.80 -6.24 -3.69
C CYS A 168 -19.16 -6.66 -3.08
N GLU A 169 -19.21 -7.77 -2.34
CA GLU A 169 -20.44 -8.36 -1.80
C GLU A 169 -20.95 -7.62 -0.56
N VAL A 170 -21.32 -6.36 -0.74
CA VAL A 170 -21.90 -5.47 0.29
C VAL A 170 -23.12 -4.74 -0.26
N ALA A 171 -24.10 -4.44 0.59
CA ALA A 171 -25.35 -3.81 0.16
C ALA A 171 -25.14 -2.40 -0.45
N ARG A 172 -24.18 -1.64 0.09
CA ARG A 172 -23.84 -0.28 -0.37
C ARG A 172 -22.33 -0.10 -0.51
N PRO A 173 -21.75 -0.35 -1.69
CA PRO A 173 -20.37 0.01 -1.97
C PRO A 173 -20.14 1.52 -1.79
N MET A 174 -19.04 1.91 -1.14
CA MET A 174 -18.78 3.30 -0.73
C MET A 174 -17.30 3.61 -0.57
N VAL A 175 -16.95 4.89 -0.63
CA VAL A 175 -15.77 5.43 0.06
C VAL A 175 -16.24 5.97 1.41
N VAL A 176 -15.53 5.66 2.49
CA VAL A 176 -15.88 6.10 3.85
C VAL A 176 -14.63 6.56 4.59
N ARG A 177 -14.81 7.53 5.49
CA ARG A 177 -13.78 7.96 6.42
C ARG A 177 -14.13 7.47 7.83
N VAL A 178 -13.20 6.76 8.46
CA VAL A 178 -13.44 6.15 9.78
C VAL A 178 -12.28 6.43 10.73
N PRO A 179 -12.53 6.51 12.05
CA PRO A 179 -11.48 6.51 13.06
C PRO A 179 -10.58 5.28 12.94
N VAL A 180 -9.27 5.47 13.09
CA VAL A 180 -8.31 4.36 13.19
C VAL A 180 -8.68 3.53 14.42
N GLY A 181 -8.73 2.21 14.27
CA GLY A 181 -9.17 1.28 15.31
C GLY A 181 -10.65 0.90 15.24
N THR A 182 -11.44 1.52 14.35
CA THR A 182 -12.82 1.08 14.09
C THR A 182 -12.83 -0.40 13.70
N ARG A 183 -13.77 -1.17 14.24
CA ARG A 183 -13.88 -2.59 13.90
C ARG A 183 -14.36 -2.76 12.46
N VAL A 184 -13.76 -3.66 11.70
CA VAL A 184 -14.14 -3.91 10.30
C VAL A 184 -15.63 -4.26 10.17
N SER A 185 -16.18 -5.04 11.08
CA SER A 185 -17.60 -5.40 11.09
C SER A 185 -18.54 -4.19 11.23
N GLU A 186 -18.17 -3.16 12.00
CA GLU A 186 -18.94 -1.93 12.12
C GLU A 186 -18.95 -1.14 10.81
N VAL A 187 -17.80 -1.08 10.13
CA VAL A 187 -17.70 -0.46 8.80
C VAL A 187 -18.56 -1.21 7.77
N LEU A 188 -18.55 -2.54 7.79
CA LEU A 188 -19.40 -3.35 6.92
C LEU A 188 -20.90 -3.15 7.24
N ASN A 189 -21.27 -3.06 8.51
CA ASN A 189 -22.64 -2.76 8.92
C ASN A 189 -23.08 -1.36 8.45
N PHE A 190 -22.21 -0.36 8.54
CA PHE A 190 -22.45 0.96 7.98
C PHE A 190 -22.66 0.90 6.45
N ALA A 191 -21.96 -0.01 5.77
CA ALA A 191 -22.21 -0.34 4.35
C ALA A 191 -23.49 -1.12 4.07
N GLY A 192 -24.36 -1.33 5.07
CA GLY A 192 -25.61 -2.09 4.94
C GLY A 192 -25.42 -3.60 5.06
N GLY A 193 -24.22 -4.06 5.43
CA GLY A 193 -23.88 -5.46 5.66
C GLY A 193 -23.45 -6.22 4.39
N PRO A 194 -22.80 -7.38 4.57
CA PRO A 194 -22.52 -8.32 3.48
C PRO A 194 -23.79 -8.85 2.81
N THR A 195 -23.77 -9.02 1.49
CA THR A 195 -24.88 -9.58 0.70
C THR A 195 -24.91 -11.11 0.66
N ILE A 196 -23.84 -11.76 1.13
CA ILE A 196 -23.67 -13.21 1.19
C ILE A 196 -23.37 -13.66 2.62
N SER A 197 -23.77 -14.88 2.97
CA SER A 197 -23.61 -15.42 4.32
C SER A 197 -22.19 -15.89 4.61
N GLU A 198 -21.53 -16.53 3.65
CA GLU A 198 -20.15 -16.99 3.78
C GLU A 198 -19.21 -16.08 3.00
N TYR A 199 -18.38 -15.34 3.72
CA TYR A 199 -17.45 -14.40 3.10
C TYR A 199 -16.09 -14.36 3.79
N ARG A 200 -15.15 -13.74 3.09
CA ARG A 200 -13.87 -13.29 3.58
C ARG A 200 -13.72 -11.80 3.27
N VAL A 201 -12.98 -11.10 4.11
CA VAL A 201 -12.68 -9.68 3.91
C VAL A 201 -11.22 -9.53 3.49
N VAL A 202 -10.98 -8.86 2.37
CA VAL A 202 -9.64 -8.46 1.94
C VAL A 202 -9.39 -7.03 2.42
N ASP A 203 -8.38 -6.87 3.28
CA ASP A 203 -7.85 -5.59 3.73
C ASP A 203 -6.79 -5.10 2.73
N GLY A 204 -7.10 -3.99 2.08
CA GLY A 204 -6.38 -3.44 0.93
C GLY A 204 -7.02 -3.84 -0.39
N GLY A 205 -6.19 -4.02 -1.42
CA GLY A 205 -6.64 -4.37 -2.76
C GLY A 205 -6.58 -5.86 -3.10
N PRO A 206 -7.16 -6.29 -4.23
CA PRO A 206 -7.23 -7.70 -4.59
C PRO A 206 -5.86 -8.32 -4.91
N MET A 207 -4.87 -7.51 -5.31
CA MET A 207 -3.54 -8.01 -5.63
C MET A 207 -2.70 -8.15 -4.36
N MET A 208 -2.29 -7.04 -3.75
CA MET A 208 -1.37 -7.05 -2.61
C MET A 208 -2.05 -7.14 -1.24
N GLY A 209 -3.37 -6.90 -1.14
CA GLY A 209 -4.10 -6.93 0.13
C GLY A 209 -4.08 -8.29 0.82
N ARG A 210 -4.40 -8.30 2.11
CA ARG A 210 -4.41 -9.52 2.94
C ARG A 210 -5.83 -9.97 3.23
N VAL A 211 -6.05 -11.27 3.35
CA VAL A 211 -7.32 -11.80 3.84
C VAL A 211 -7.30 -11.71 5.36
N LEU A 212 -8.28 -11.02 5.93
CA LEU A 212 -8.41 -10.89 7.38
C LEU A 212 -8.84 -12.22 8.03
N PRO A 213 -8.32 -12.55 9.21
CA PRO A 213 -8.75 -13.73 9.96
C PRO A 213 -10.22 -13.62 10.42
N SER A 214 -10.68 -12.42 10.75
CA SER A 214 -12.06 -12.12 11.10
C SER A 214 -12.42 -10.66 10.82
N ALA A 215 -13.71 -10.34 10.83
CA ALA A 215 -14.20 -8.96 10.75
C ALA A 215 -14.07 -8.19 12.09
N ASP A 216 -13.57 -8.82 13.15
CA ASP A 216 -13.28 -8.16 14.43
C ASP A 216 -11.92 -7.44 14.45
N GLU A 217 -11.12 -7.64 13.40
CA GLU A 217 -9.87 -6.92 13.21
C GLU A 217 -10.14 -5.41 13.06
N PRO A 218 -9.25 -4.56 13.58
CA PRO A 218 -9.39 -3.12 13.48
C PRO A 218 -8.89 -2.56 12.15
N VAL A 219 -9.52 -1.47 11.71
CA VAL A 219 -8.98 -0.58 10.67
C VAL A 219 -7.68 0.05 11.18
N THR A 220 -6.65 0.05 10.36
CA THR A 220 -5.34 0.65 10.68
C THR A 220 -5.02 1.81 9.75
N LYS A 221 -3.96 2.57 10.05
CA LYS A 221 -3.44 3.62 9.15
C LYS A 221 -3.08 3.13 7.74
N THR A 222 -2.92 1.82 7.54
CA THR A 222 -2.56 1.22 6.25
C THR A 222 -3.75 0.55 5.54
N THR A 223 -4.92 0.49 6.15
CA THR A 223 -6.12 -0.13 5.57
C THR A 223 -6.69 0.78 4.48
N SER A 224 -6.53 0.43 3.20
CA SER A 224 -7.00 1.22 2.06
C SER A 224 -8.33 0.74 1.47
N GLY A 225 -8.76 -0.48 1.80
CA GLY A 225 -10.03 -1.02 1.35
C GLY A 225 -10.47 -2.25 2.14
N LEU A 226 -11.76 -2.53 2.09
CA LEU A 226 -12.42 -3.68 2.69
C LEU A 226 -13.30 -4.32 1.60
N LEU A 227 -12.78 -5.34 0.95
CA LEU A 227 -13.46 -6.04 -0.15
C LEU A 227 -14.06 -7.34 0.37
N VAL A 228 -15.40 -7.47 0.30
CA VAL A 228 -16.12 -8.66 0.74
C VAL A 228 -16.26 -9.64 -0.42
N LEU A 229 -15.68 -10.82 -0.30
CA LEU A 229 -15.64 -11.81 -1.38
C LEU A 229 -15.96 -13.22 -0.86
N PRO A 230 -16.51 -14.11 -1.70
CA PRO A 230 -16.66 -15.52 -1.38
C PRO A 230 -15.31 -16.19 -1.00
N PRO A 231 -15.28 -17.18 -0.09
CA PRO A 231 -14.06 -17.88 0.30
C PRO A 231 -13.32 -18.56 -0.86
N ASP A 232 -14.05 -19.02 -1.88
CA ASP A 232 -13.54 -19.70 -3.08
C ASP A 232 -13.17 -18.74 -4.22
N HIS A 233 -13.42 -17.43 -4.04
CA HIS A 233 -13.08 -16.42 -5.04
C HIS A 233 -11.56 -16.41 -5.32
N ASN A 234 -11.17 -16.18 -6.58
CA ASN A 234 -9.76 -16.25 -7.04
C ASN A 234 -8.80 -15.36 -6.20
N VAL A 235 -9.26 -14.18 -5.80
CA VAL A 235 -8.52 -13.24 -4.94
C VAL A 235 -8.22 -13.84 -3.55
N VAL A 236 -9.14 -14.65 -3.01
CA VAL A 236 -9.12 -15.18 -1.64
C VAL A 236 -8.48 -16.57 -1.59
N ALA A 237 -8.97 -17.52 -2.39
CA ALA A 237 -8.72 -18.96 -2.23
C ALA A 237 -7.23 -19.33 -2.13
N ARG A 238 -6.36 -18.67 -2.90
CA ARG A 238 -4.91 -18.93 -2.88
C ARG A 238 -4.19 -18.32 -1.68
N LYS A 239 -4.66 -17.20 -1.15
CA LYS A 239 -4.03 -16.50 0.00
C LYS A 239 -4.29 -17.23 1.32
N VAL A 240 -5.35 -18.02 1.38
CA VAL A 240 -5.73 -18.82 2.57
C VAL A 240 -5.37 -20.30 2.45
N MET A 241 -4.73 -20.69 1.34
CA MET A 241 -4.31 -22.08 1.12
C MET A 241 -3.16 -22.45 2.05
N ASP A 242 -3.17 -23.69 2.56
CA ASP A 242 -2.07 -24.23 3.36
C ASP A 242 -0.73 -24.14 2.58
N PRO A 243 0.34 -23.57 3.16
CA PRO A 243 1.64 -23.42 2.49
C PRO A 243 2.23 -24.73 1.95
N ARG A 244 2.08 -25.85 2.65
CA ARG A 244 2.55 -27.18 2.21
C ARG A 244 1.71 -27.70 1.05
N ALA A 245 0.39 -27.48 1.09
CA ALA A 245 -0.49 -27.81 -0.02
C ALA A 245 -0.15 -27.00 -1.28
N LEU A 246 0.03 -25.69 -1.13
CA LEU A 246 0.42 -24.80 -2.22
C LEU A 246 1.75 -25.23 -2.86
N LYS A 247 2.74 -25.56 -2.02
CA LYS A 247 4.04 -26.04 -2.47
C LYS A 247 3.95 -27.35 -3.24
N ARG A 248 3.21 -28.34 -2.72
CA ARG A 248 2.97 -29.62 -3.41
C ARG A 248 2.29 -29.42 -4.75
N LEU A 249 1.25 -28.59 -4.79
CA LEU A 249 0.56 -28.25 -6.03
C LEU A 249 1.53 -27.66 -7.05
N THR A 250 2.26 -26.63 -6.64
CA THR A 250 3.24 -25.92 -7.47
C THR A 250 4.28 -26.87 -8.05
N ASN A 251 4.89 -27.74 -7.24
CA ASN A 251 5.91 -28.68 -7.70
C ASN A 251 5.36 -29.73 -8.67
N THR A 252 4.07 -30.06 -8.56
CA THR A 252 3.44 -31.11 -9.38
C THR A 252 2.93 -30.57 -10.71
N VAL A 253 2.35 -29.36 -10.72
CA VAL A 253 1.60 -28.86 -11.89
C VAL A 253 2.34 -27.79 -12.68
N CYS A 254 3.43 -27.21 -12.16
CA CYS A 254 4.17 -26.18 -12.89
C CYS A 254 4.72 -26.73 -14.21
N CYS A 255 4.27 -26.17 -15.34
CA CYS A 255 4.74 -26.52 -16.69
C CYS A 255 6.09 -25.88 -17.07
N GLN A 256 6.76 -25.20 -16.13
CA GLN A 256 8.12 -24.66 -16.28
C GLN A 256 8.34 -23.64 -17.41
N CYS A 257 7.26 -23.04 -17.94
CA CYS A 257 7.33 -21.90 -18.88
C CYS A 257 7.90 -20.62 -18.23
N SER A 258 8.15 -19.57 -19.01
CA SER A 258 8.73 -18.31 -18.55
C SER A 258 7.72 -17.18 -18.31
N GLN A 259 6.41 -17.40 -18.51
CA GLN A 259 5.39 -16.32 -18.52
C GLN A 259 5.40 -15.44 -17.26
N CYS A 260 5.60 -16.04 -16.08
CA CYS A 260 5.67 -15.31 -14.81
C CYS A 260 6.88 -14.36 -14.72
N THR A 261 7.93 -14.58 -15.50
CA THR A 261 9.07 -13.67 -15.65
C THR A 261 8.86 -12.71 -16.80
N ASP A 262 8.35 -13.20 -17.92
CA ASP A 262 8.08 -12.37 -19.10
C ASP A 262 7.15 -11.20 -18.78
N LEU A 263 6.19 -11.38 -17.87
CA LEU A 263 5.26 -10.34 -17.41
C LEU A 263 5.67 -9.69 -16.07
N CYS A 264 6.81 -10.04 -15.49
CA CYS A 264 7.23 -9.48 -14.20
C CYS A 264 7.67 -8.01 -14.38
N PRO A 265 7.08 -7.04 -13.67
CA PRO A 265 7.43 -5.63 -13.84
C PRO A 265 8.89 -5.32 -13.50
N ARG A 266 9.46 -6.00 -12.49
CA ARG A 266 10.89 -5.87 -12.12
C ARG A 266 11.80 -6.42 -13.23
N SER A 267 11.49 -7.61 -13.74
CA SER A 267 12.25 -8.20 -14.84
C SER A 267 12.18 -7.35 -16.11
N LEU A 268 11.00 -6.79 -16.41
CA LEU A 268 10.80 -5.88 -17.53
C LEU A 268 11.54 -4.54 -17.38
N LEU A 269 11.89 -4.12 -16.16
CA LEU A 269 12.78 -2.99 -15.88
C LEU A 269 14.27 -3.38 -15.93
N GLY A 270 14.60 -4.64 -16.21
CA GLY A 270 15.97 -5.15 -16.32
C GLY A 270 16.52 -5.76 -15.03
N HIS A 271 15.74 -5.87 -13.97
CA HIS A 271 16.20 -6.49 -12.71
C HIS A 271 16.37 -7.99 -12.86
N SER A 272 17.28 -8.55 -12.07
CA SER A 272 17.61 -9.97 -11.94
C SER A 272 16.52 -10.77 -11.22
N LEU A 273 15.24 -10.56 -11.55
CA LEU A 273 14.14 -11.30 -10.94
C LEU A 273 13.49 -12.25 -11.95
N HIS A 274 13.73 -13.55 -11.80
CA HIS A 274 13.20 -14.59 -12.69
C HIS A 274 12.29 -15.56 -11.93
N PRO A 275 11.01 -15.19 -11.68
CA PRO A 275 10.04 -16.06 -11.01
C PRO A 275 10.00 -17.49 -11.55
N HIS A 276 10.11 -17.71 -12.87
CA HIS A 276 10.08 -19.07 -13.43
C HIS A 276 11.24 -19.96 -12.95
N LYS A 277 12.41 -19.37 -12.70
CA LYS A 277 13.58 -20.11 -12.19
C LYS A 277 13.44 -20.34 -10.68
N LEU A 278 12.84 -19.40 -9.94
CA LEU A 278 12.52 -19.58 -8.52
C LEU A 278 11.58 -20.77 -8.28
N MET A 279 10.71 -21.08 -9.24
CA MET A 279 9.84 -22.27 -9.17
C MET A 279 10.59 -23.60 -9.22
N ARG A 280 11.90 -23.60 -9.54
CA ARG A 280 12.75 -24.80 -9.64
C ARG A 280 13.65 -24.98 -8.41
N VAL A 281 13.61 -24.05 -7.47
CA VAL A 281 14.43 -24.13 -6.25
C VAL A 281 13.85 -25.24 -5.37
N LEU A 282 14.61 -26.32 -5.21
CA LEU A 282 14.25 -27.46 -4.37
C LEU A 282 14.53 -27.17 -2.89
N ASP A 283 13.73 -27.80 -2.02
CA ASP A 283 13.89 -27.72 -0.57
C ASP A 283 15.28 -28.18 -0.14
N GLY A 284 15.92 -27.37 0.70
CA GLY A 284 17.20 -27.67 1.33
C GLY A 284 18.42 -26.97 0.72
N GLN A 285 18.30 -26.36 -0.47
CA GLN A 285 19.39 -25.56 -1.07
C GLN A 285 19.07 -24.07 -1.23
N THR A 286 17.94 -23.60 -0.69
CA THR A 286 17.47 -22.21 -0.81
C THR A 286 18.53 -21.17 -0.46
N VAL A 287 19.20 -21.29 0.70
CA VAL A 287 20.13 -20.26 1.18
C VAL A 287 21.39 -20.14 0.32
N ASN A 288 21.87 -21.26 -0.23
CA ASN A 288 23.10 -21.32 -1.03
C ASN A 288 22.86 -21.11 -2.52
N SER A 289 21.61 -21.12 -2.96
CA SER A 289 21.23 -21.00 -4.36
C SER A 289 21.30 -19.54 -4.82
N PRO A 290 22.15 -19.19 -5.82
CA PRO A 290 22.20 -17.83 -6.35
C PRO A 290 20.85 -17.37 -6.89
N ILE A 291 20.09 -18.30 -7.50
CA ILE A 291 18.77 -17.98 -8.04
C ILE A 291 17.78 -17.68 -6.92
N ALA A 292 17.82 -18.39 -5.79
CA ALA A 292 16.90 -18.13 -4.69
C ALA A 292 17.03 -16.70 -4.15
N LYS A 293 18.25 -16.15 -4.13
CA LYS A 293 18.52 -14.77 -3.69
C LYS A 293 17.75 -13.73 -4.50
N GLU A 294 17.40 -14.01 -5.76
CA GLU A 294 16.58 -13.13 -6.59
C GLU A 294 15.22 -12.83 -5.92
N ALA A 295 14.70 -13.74 -5.08
CA ALA A 295 13.44 -13.53 -4.37
C ALA A 295 13.41 -12.25 -3.51
N LEU A 296 14.58 -11.76 -3.07
CA LEU A 296 14.74 -10.51 -2.33
C LEU A 296 14.38 -9.26 -3.16
N LEU A 297 14.37 -9.36 -4.49
CA LEU A 297 14.04 -8.27 -5.41
C LEU A 297 12.53 -8.09 -5.62
N CYS A 298 11.72 -9.08 -5.23
CA CYS A 298 10.30 -9.11 -5.53
C CYS A 298 9.50 -8.09 -4.71
N SER A 299 8.59 -7.38 -5.39
CA SER A 299 7.59 -6.50 -4.79
C SER A 299 6.28 -7.20 -4.42
N GLU A 300 6.15 -8.50 -4.67
CA GLU A 300 4.97 -9.31 -4.33
C GLU A 300 3.65 -8.83 -4.97
N CYS A 301 3.74 -8.12 -6.11
CA CYS A 301 2.60 -7.58 -6.86
C CYS A 301 1.60 -8.63 -7.39
N GLY A 302 1.96 -9.91 -7.42
CA GLY A 302 1.02 -10.99 -7.75
C GLY A 302 0.68 -11.18 -9.23
N ILE A 303 1.26 -10.41 -10.18
CA ILE A 303 1.07 -10.65 -11.63
C ILE A 303 1.39 -12.10 -12.02
N CYS A 304 2.50 -12.61 -11.50
CA CYS A 304 2.98 -13.96 -11.79
C CYS A 304 1.97 -15.06 -11.40
N GLU A 305 1.11 -14.79 -10.42
CA GLU A 305 0.07 -15.70 -9.93
C GLU A 305 -1.28 -15.42 -10.59
N LYS A 306 -1.75 -14.19 -10.51
CA LYS A 306 -3.14 -13.84 -10.84
C LYS A 306 -3.38 -13.66 -12.33
N PHE A 307 -2.33 -13.40 -13.10
CA PHE A 307 -2.46 -13.12 -14.53
C PHE A 307 -1.60 -14.04 -15.38
N ALA A 308 -0.30 -14.14 -15.08
CA ALA A 308 0.68 -14.76 -15.95
C ALA A 308 0.66 -16.29 -15.93
N CYS A 309 0.28 -16.93 -14.82
CA CYS A 309 0.40 -18.39 -14.73
C CYS A 309 -0.74 -19.10 -15.49
N PRO A 310 -0.45 -19.90 -16.54
CA PRO A 310 -1.49 -20.67 -17.23
C PRO A 310 -2.01 -21.85 -16.38
N MET A 311 -1.19 -22.34 -15.45
CA MET A 311 -1.53 -23.47 -14.56
C MET A 311 -2.29 -23.02 -13.30
N GLY A 312 -2.46 -21.72 -13.08
CA GLY A 312 -3.17 -21.19 -11.90
C GLY A 312 -2.49 -21.48 -10.56
N ILE A 313 -1.16 -21.68 -10.54
CA ILE A 313 -0.34 -21.77 -9.33
C ILE A 313 0.14 -20.38 -8.88
N SER A 314 0.76 -20.31 -7.70
CA SER A 314 1.15 -19.04 -7.07
C SER A 314 2.67 -18.84 -6.96
N PRO A 315 3.37 -18.45 -8.05
CA PRO A 315 4.77 -18.03 -7.97
C PRO A 315 5.04 -16.91 -6.96
N ARG A 316 4.07 -16.01 -6.75
CA ARG A 316 4.16 -14.93 -5.76
C ARG A 316 4.36 -15.48 -4.35
N GLU A 317 3.52 -16.40 -3.94
CA GLU A 317 3.55 -17.00 -2.60
C GLU A 317 4.82 -17.85 -2.40
N VAL A 318 5.24 -18.60 -3.42
CA VAL A 318 6.55 -19.30 -3.39
C VAL A 318 7.69 -18.31 -3.19
N ASN A 319 7.70 -17.22 -3.96
CA ASN A 319 8.71 -16.18 -3.80
C ASN A 319 8.66 -15.55 -2.40
N ALA A 320 7.47 -15.27 -1.85
CA ALA A 320 7.32 -14.70 -0.51
C ALA A 320 7.87 -15.64 0.58
N MET A 321 7.66 -16.95 0.44
CA MET A 321 8.27 -17.95 1.33
C MET A 321 9.79 -17.94 1.25
N LEU A 322 10.37 -17.99 0.05
CA LEU A 322 11.83 -17.94 -0.15
C LEU A 322 12.42 -16.64 0.41
N LYS A 323 11.78 -15.50 0.12
CA LYS A 323 12.20 -14.18 0.62
C LYS A 323 12.20 -14.14 2.15
N LYS A 324 11.17 -14.71 2.80
CA LYS A 324 11.08 -14.80 4.25
C LYS A 324 12.22 -15.64 4.84
N GLU A 325 12.48 -16.82 4.28
CA GLU A 325 13.59 -17.69 4.72
C GLU A 325 14.95 -16.99 4.58
N LEU A 326 15.19 -16.34 3.44
CA LEU A 326 16.43 -15.59 3.19
C LEU A 326 16.60 -14.40 4.14
N MET A 327 15.53 -13.66 4.41
CA MET A 327 15.57 -12.55 5.38
C MET A 327 15.83 -13.05 6.80
N GLN A 328 15.25 -14.18 7.21
CA GLN A 328 15.52 -14.80 8.51
C GLN A 328 16.96 -15.30 8.63
N ALA A 329 17.54 -15.79 7.53
CA ALA A 329 18.94 -16.19 7.46
C ALA A 329 19.92 -15.01 7.33
N GLY A 330 19.43 -13.76 7.29
CA GLY A 330 20.27 -12.56 7.16
C GLY A 330 20.93 -12.40 5.78
N VAL A 331 20.44 -13.11 4.76
CA VAL A 331 20.98 -13.03 3.40
C VAL A 331 20.68 -11.66 2.80
N LYS A 332 21.72 -11.03 2.23
CA LYS A 332 21.61 -9.74 1.54
C LYS A 332 21.73 -9.95 0.03
N TRP A 333 21.09 -9.04 -0.71
CA TRP A 333 21.30 -8.92 -2.15
C TRP A 333 22.46 -7.95 -2.36
N GLU A 334 23.39 -8.32 -3.22
CA GLU A 334 24.51 -7.48 -3.63
C GLU A 334 24.33 -7.17 -5.11
N TYR A 335 24.03 -5.92 -5.41
CA TYR A 335 23.93 -5.46 -6.78
C TYR A 335 25.33 -5.23 -7.33
N ASP A 336 25.62 -5.82 -8.48
CA ASP A 336 26.94 -5.81 -9.13
C ASP A 336 27.25 -4.50 -9.87
N GLY A 337 26.32 -3.54 -9.87
CA GLY A 337 26.48 -2.25 -10.54
C GLY A 337 26.33 -2.31 -12.06
N ARG A 338 25.93 -3.45 -12.63
CA ARG A 338 25.76 -3.58 -14.08
C ARG A 338 24.69 -2.60 -14.58
N PRO A 339 24.85 -1.96 -15.75
CA PRO A 339 23.81 -1.11 -16.31
C PRO A 339 22.49 -1.86 -16.45
N LEU A 340 21.41 -1.28 -15.92
CA LEU A 340 20.07 -1.82 -16.08
C LEU A 340 19.44 -1.22 -17.34
N ALA A 341 18.76 -2.05 -18.10
CA ALA A 341 18.01 -1.64 -19.28
C ALA A 341 16.63 -2.27 -19.24
N ALA A 342 15.60 -1.46 -19.50
CA ALA A 342 14.25 -1.97 -19.66
C ALA A 342 14.19 -2.90 -20.87
N SER A 343 13.38 -3.95 -20.75
CA SER A 343 13.14 -4.90 -21.84
C SER A 343 12.50 -4.18 -23.02
N ARG A 344 12.95 -4.48 -24.24
CA ARG A 344 12.31 -3.99 -25.48
C ARG A 344 10.85 -4.41 -25.63
N PHE A 345 10.43 -5.46 -24.91
CA PHE A 345 9.07 -5.98 -24.93
C PHE A 345 8.19 -5.40 -23.82
N ARG A 346 8.70 -4.41 -23.07
CA ARG A 346 8.03 -3.92 -21.88
C ARG A 346 6.65 -3.38 -22.22
N ASP A 347 6.51 -2.64 -23.31
CA ASP A 347 5.27 -1.96 -23.66
C ASP A 347 4.19 -2.94 -24.11
N GLU A 348 4.56 -3.95 -24.91
CA GLU A 348 3.65 -5.01 -25.36
C GLU A 348 3.26 -5.97 -24.23
N ARG A 349 4.06 -6.04 -23.17
CA ARG A 349 3.86 -6.93 -22.02
C ARG A 349 3.26 -6.22 -20.80
N ARG A 350 2.93 -4.93 -20.90
CA ARG A 350 2.11 -4.24 -19.90
C ARG A 350 0.76 -4.95 -19.80
N ILE A 351 0.24 -5.08 -18.58
CA ILE A 351 -1.06 -5.71 -18.35
C ILE A 351 -2.10 -4.60 -18.19
N PRO A 352 -3.04 -4.44 -19.14
CA PRO A 352 -4.12 -3.48 -18.99
C PRO A 352 -4.93 -3.76 -17.72
N THR A 353 -5.25 -2.73 -16.95
CA THR A 353 -5.95 -2.91 -15.67
C THR A 353 -7.29 -3.64 -15.85
N SER A 354 -8.05 -3.30 -16.90
CA SER A 354 -9.33 -3.94 -17.24
C SER A 354 -9.20 -5.45 -17.50
N SER A 355 -8.12 -5.86 -18.18
CA SER A 355 -7.83 -7.28 -18.43
C SER A 355 -7.53 -8.01 -17.13
N LEU A 356 -6.78 -7.38 -16.22
CA LEU A 356 -6.51 -7.93 -14.90
C LEU A 356 -7.80 -8.09 -14.08
N VAL A 357 -8.66 -7.08 -14.03
CA VAL A 357 -9.95 -7.13 -13.34
C VAL A 357 -10.81 -8.29 -13.84
N ARG A 358 -10.93 -8.44 -15.16
CA ARG A 358 -11.67 -9.56 -15.77
C ARG A 358 -11.06 -10.91 -15.39
N ARG A 359 -9.73 -11.04 -15.44
CA ARG A 359 -9.01 -12.27 -15.05
C ARG A 359 -9.20 -12.62 -13.57
N LEU A 360 -9.34 -11.61 -12.72
CA LEU A 360 -9.60 -11.79 -11.29
C LEU A 360 -11.04 -12.16 -10.96
N GLY A 361 -11.97 -12.06 -11.91
CA GLY A 361 -13.41 -12.27 -11.67
C GLY A 361 -14.10 -11.06 -11.03
N LEU A 362 -13.51 -9.87 -11.12
CA LEU A 362 -13.97 -8.67 -10.40
C LEU A 362 -14.78 -7.69 -11.27
N ALA A 363 -15.02 -8.02 -12.54
CA ALA A 363 -15.66 -7.10 -13.49
C ALA A 363 -17.08 -6.68 -13.06
N GLY A 364 -17.80 -7.55 -12.34
CA GLY A 364 -19.13 -7.23 -11.79
C GLY A 364 -19.12 -6.24 -10.62
N TYR A 365 -17.95 -5.93 -10.06
CA TYR A 365 -17.78 -5.03 -8.92
C TYR A 365 -17.15 -3.69 -9.29
N GLU A 366 -16.76 -3.48 -10.56
CA GLU A 366 -16.21 -2.20 -10.99
C GLU A 366 -17.28 -1.11 -10.90
N ALA A 367 -17.10 -0.20 -9.95
CA ALA A 367 -17.92 0.97 -9.78
C ALA A 367 -17.06 2.15 -9.33
N HIS A 368 -17.60 3.36 -9.49
CA HIS A 368 -17.11 4.55 -8.81
C HIS A 368 -18.05 4.80 -7.63
N PRO A 369 -17.79 4.18 -6.46
CA PRO A 369 -18.72 4.25 -5.35
C PRO A 369 -18.73 5.67 -4.76
N PRO A 370 -19.89 6.17 -4.30
CA PRO A 370 -19.97 7.50 -3.71
C PRO A 370 -19.26 7.56 -2.36
N PHE A 371 -18.93 8.78 -1.92
CA PHE A 371 -18.54 9.01 -0.54
C PHE A 371 -19.76 8.98 0.37
N ALA A 372 -19.70 8.13 1.39
CA ALA A 372 -20.78 7.94 2.35
C ALA A 372 -20.67 8.84 3.59
N GLY A 373 -19.62 9.66 3.69
CA GLY A 373 -19.36 10.48 4.88
C GLY A 373 -18.42 9.83 5.88
N ASP A 374 -18.44 10.41 7.08
CA ASP A 374 -17.68 9.95 8.24
C ASP A 374 -18.56 8.98 9.05
N PHE A 375 -17.97 7.87 9.52
CA PHE A 375 -18.61 6.96 10.46
C PHE A 375 -17.95 7.09 11.84
N GLU A 376 -18.76 7.25 12.88
CA GLU A 376 -18.33 7.40 14.27
C GLU A 376 -18.70 6.15 15.09
N PRO A 377 -17.73 5.31 15.48
CA PRO A 377 -17.97 4.16 16.34
C PRO A 377 -18.02 4.55 17.83
N SER A 378 -18.71 3.75 18.65
CA SER A 378 -18.68 3.90 20.11
C SER A 378 -17.44 3.29 20.77
N GLU A 379 -16.70 2.44 20.06
CA GLU A 379 -15.48 1.77 20.52
C GLU A 379 -14.44 1.73 19.40
N VAL A 380 -13.17 1.95 19.72
CA VAL A 380 -12.05 1.70 18.82
C VAL A 380 -11.00 0.83 19.47
N ARG A 381 -10.40 -0.06 18.69
CA ARG A 381 -9.30 -0.95 19.07
C ARG A 381 -8.07 -0.58 18.25
N ILE A 382 -7.17 0.21 18.81
CA ILE A 382 -6.05 0.82 18.09
C ILE A 382 -4.78 -0.03 18.30
N PRO A 383 -4.25 -0.72 17.27
CA PRO A 383 -3.01 -1.45 17.41
C PRO A 383 -1.81 -0.50 17.57
N LEU A 384 -0.86 -0.88 18.42
CA LEU A 384 0.41 -0.15 18.58
C LEU A 384 1.39 -0.40 17.42
N ARG A 385 1.13 -1.43 16.60
CA ARG A 385 1.89 -1.71 15.38
C ARG A 385 1.03 -1.49 14.15
N GLN A 386 1.30 -0.41 13.42
CA GLN A 386 0.57 -0.03 12.20
C GLN A 386 1.51 0.32 11.03
N HIS A 387 2.75 -0.20 11.08
CA HIS A 387 3.80 0.06 10.11
C HIS A 387 4.94 -0.97 10.19
N ILE A 388 5.88 -0.92 9.24
CA ILE A 388 7.08 -1.78 9.21
C ILE A 388 8.08 -1.54 10.35
N GLY A 389 8.10 -0.34 10.96
CA GLY A 389 8.97 -0.02 12.10
C GLY A 389 8.62 -0.75 13.41
N ALA A 390 9.30 -0.39 14.50
CA ALA A 390 9.07 -0.95 15.83
C ALA A 390 7.68 -0.56 16.38
N PRO A 391 6.96 -1.46 17.05
CA PRO A 391 5.66 -1.12 17.66
C PRO A 391 5.80 0.03 18.66
N ALA A 392 4.81 0.91 18.71
CA ALA A 392 4.75 1.97 19.70
C ALA A 392 4.56 1.41 21.12
N ILE A 393 4.99 2.17 22.11
CA ILE A 393 4.82 1.87 23.54
C ILE A 393 3.64 2.69 24.04
N ALA A 394 2.66 2.06 24.68
CA ALA A 394 1.52 2.77 25.26
C ALA A 394 2.00 3.79 26.30
N VAL A 395 1.46 5.02 26.23
CA VAL A 395 1.76 6.11 27.20
C VAL A 395 0.53 6.54 27.99
N VAL A 396 -0.53 5.72 27.95
CA VAL A 396 -1.77 5.90 28.68
C VAL A 396 -2.06 4.69 29.55
N SER A 397 -2.94 4.86 30.54
CA SER A 397 -3.36 3.80 31.45
C SER A 397 -4.86 3.48 31.31
N VAL A 398 -5.25 2.26 31.67
CA VAL A 398 -6.67 1.89 31.77
C VAL A 398 -7.38 2.82 32.77
N GLY A 399 -8.57 3.30 32.40
CA GLY A 399 -9.34 4.30 33.15
C GLY A 399 -9.01 5.75 32.80
N GLN A 400 -7.96 6.02 32.01
CA GLN A 400 -7.61 7.37 31.58
C GLN A 400 -8.59 7.90 30.53
N SER A 401 -9.09 9.12 30.72
CA SER A 401 -9.86 9.85 29.70
C SER A 401 -8.92 10.46 28.66
N VAL A 402 -9.33 10.39 27.39
CA VAL A 402 -8.58 10.91 26.23
C VAL A 402 -9.51 11.68 25.30
N ASN A 403 -8.97 12.69 24.62
CA ASN A 403 -9.61 13.41 23.53
C ASN A 403 -9.03 12.96 22.18
N VAL A 404 -9.76 13.25 21.10
CA VAL A 404 -9.27 12.99 19.74
C VAL A 404 -7.94 13.71 19.53
N GLY A 405 -6.92 12.96 19.12
CA GLY A 405 -5.58 13.46 18.85
C GLY A 405 -4.61 13.37 20.04
N ASP A 406 -5.06 12.99 21.23
CA ASP A 406 -4.15 12.76 22.35
C ASP A 406 -3.16 11.63 22.02
N LEU A 407 -1.89 11.82 22.41
CA LEU A 407 -0.85 10.81 22.23
C LEU A 407 -1.14 9.61 23.14
N ILE A 408 -1.29 8.43 22.55
CA ILE A 408 -1.54 7.18 23.29
C ILE A 408 -0.44 6.13 23.10
N GLY A 409 0.39 6.29 22.08
CA GLY A 409 1.55 5.44 21.84
C GLY A 409 2.75 6.23 21.33
N GLU A 410 3.88 6.08 22.01
CA GLU A 410 5.16 6.73 21.68
C GLU A 410 6.11 5.77 20.96
N ILE A 411 6.98 6.32 20.11
CA ILE A 411 8.01 5.56 19.41
C ILE A 411 9.09 5.15 20.44
N PRO A 412 9.52 3.87 20.49
CA PRO A 412 10.65 3.47 21.33
C PRO A 412 11.90 4.30 21.02
N GLU A 413 12.68 4.62 22.05
CA GLU A 413 13.90 5.41 21.89
C GLU A 413 14.88 4.75 20.90
N GLY A 414 15.44 5.55 19.99
CA GLY A 414 16.36 5.07 18.95
C GLY A 414 15.72 4.21 17.85
N ALA A 415 14.42 3.92 17.91
CA ALA A 415 13.74 3.11 16.91
C ALA A 415 13.13 3.94 15.78
N MET A 416 13.03 3.31 14.60
CA MET A 416 12.15 3.79 13.53
C MET A 416 10.72 3.36 13.82
N GLY A 417 9.80 4.32 13.92
CA GLY A 417 8.37 4.04 14.12
C GLY A 417 7.51 5.29 13.95
N ALA A 418 6.22 5.21 14.23
CA ALA A 418 5.31 6.35 14.18
C ALA A 418 4.45 6.39 15.43
N ARG A 419 4.16 7.60 15.90
CA ARG A 419 3.27 7.83 17.05
C ARG A 419 1.85 7.41 16.77
N ILE A 420 1.15 7.01 17.83
CA ILE A 420 -0.24 6.57 17.80
C ILE A 420 -1.07 7.51 18.66
N HIS A 421 -2.23 7.91 18.14
CA HIS A 421 -3.11 8.90 18.76
C HIS A 421 -4.50 8.33 18.97
N ALA A 422 -5.21 8.83 19.99
CA ALA A 422 -6.62 8.53 20.21
C ALA A 422 -7.44 9.03 19.02
N SER A 423 -8.22 8.12 18.41
CA SER A 423 -9.02 8.43 17.23
C SER A 423 -10.44 8.88 17.56
N ILE A 424 -10.90 8.60 18.79
CA ILE A 424 -12.16 9.09 19.37
C ILE A 424 -11.88 9.70 20.74
N LYS A 425 -12.79 10.57 21.22
CA LYS A 425 -12.85 10.96 22.62
C LYS A 425 -13.46 9.80 23.43
N GLY A 426 -12.97 9.57 24.64
CA GLY A 426 -13.52 8.51 25.49
C GLY A 426 -12.61 8.14 26.67
N THR A 427 -12.79 6.93 27.19
CA THR A 427 -11.97 6.35 28.25
C THR A 427 -11.26 5.10 27.75
N VAL A 428 -9.96 4.97 28.09
CA VAL A 428 -9.17 3.77 27.82
C VAL A 428 -9.71 2.63 28.67
N SER A 429 -10.35 1.66 28.02
CA SER A 429 -11.01 0.53 28.69
C SER A 429 -10.11 -0.70 28.82
N ALA A 430 -9.14 -0.88 27.92
CA ALA A 430 -8.20 -1.99 27.96
C ALA A 430 -6.89 -1.66 27.22
N ILE A 431 -5.78 -2.25 27.68
CA ILE A 431 -4.48 -2.27 26.99
C ILE A 431 -3.97 -3.71 27.05
N GLU A 432 -4.10 -4.45 25.94
CA GLU A 432 -3.77 -5.86 25.89
C GLU A 432 -3.30 -6.28 24.50
N ASN A 433 -2.39 -7.25 24.41
CA ASN A 433 -1.89 -7.81 23.15
C ASN A 433 -1.40 -6.75 22.13
N GLY A 434 -0.84 -5.64 22.64
CA GLY A 434 -0.38 -4.53 21.80
C GLY A 434 -1.50 -3.69 21.17
N ILE A 435 -2.71 -3.72 21.73
CA ILE A 435 -3.89 -2.96 21.28
C ILE A 435 -4.41 -2.11 22.44
N ILE A 436 -4.74 -0.85 22.17
CA ILE A 436 -5.42 0.06 23.09
C ILE A 436 -6.90 0.14 22.71
N THR A 437 -7.80 -0.14 23.64
CA THR A 437 -9.25 -0.03 23.42
C THR A 437 -9.81 1.22 24.09
N ILE A 438 -10.47 2.09 23.33
CA ILE A 438 -11.10 3.33 23.82
C ILE A 438 -12.60 3.22 23.60
N LYS A 439 -13.39 3.60 24.60
CA LYS A 439 -14.87 3.66 24.55
C LYS A 439 -15.34 5.09 24.75
N ALA A 440 -16.25 5.54 23.91
CA ALA A 440 -16.77 6.92 23.90
C ALA A 440 -17.44 7.34 25.22
#